data_AF-A0A3A6NKU2-F1
#
_entry.id   AF-A0A3A6NKU2-F1
#
_cell.length_a   1.000
_cell.length_b   1.000
_cell.length_c   1.000
_cell.angle_alpha   90.00
_cell.angle_beta   90.00
_cell.angle_gamma   90.00
#
_symmetry.space_group_name_H-M   'P 1'
#
loop_
_entity.id
_entity.type
_entity.pdbx_description
1 polymer ?
#
loop_
_entity_poly.entity_id
_entity_poly.type
_entity_poly.pdbx_seq_one_letter_code
_entity_poly.pdbx_strand_id
1 'polypeptide(L)'
;MKTEGKRPLRVELLVVPGCASREPLEGRLSELLNELAPEASFLTTVVDTPERAQELRFPGSPTVRINGLDLEPEADRALNFGLG
;
A
#
# COMPACT_ATOMS: atom_id res chain seq x y z
N MET A 1 27.43 -18.79 7.89
CA MET A 1 26.44 -18.95 6.80
C MET A 1 26.06 -17.55 6.35
N LYS A 2 26.27 -17.20 5.08
CA LYS A 2 25.98 -15.86 4.56
C LYS A 2 24.47 -15.76 4.40
N THR A 3 23.82 -14.81 5.08
CA THR A 3 22.41 -14.49 4.81
C THR A 3 22.33 -13.96 3.38
N GLU A 4 21.78 -14.76 2.48
CA GLU A 4 21.48 -14.34 1.12
C GLU A 4 20.59 -13.09 1.18
N GLY A 5 20.93 -12.08 0.36
CA GLY A 5 20.41 -10.73 0.44
C GLY A 5 18.90 -10.63 0.21
N LYS A 6 18.13 -10.87 1.28
CA LYS A 6 16.70 -10.56 1.31
C LYS A 6 16.59 -9.03 1.33
N ARG A 7 16.12 -8.44 0.22
CA ARG A 7 15.80 -7.01 0.22
C ARG A 7 14.75 -6.76 1.31
N PRO A 8 14.87 -5.68 2.09
CA PRO A 8 13.87 -5.34 3.07
C PRO A 8 12.50 -5.24 2.41
N LEU A 9 11.48 -5.75 3.09
CA LEU A 9 10.11 -5.78 2.60
C LEU A 9 9.61 -4.33 2.43
N ARG A 10 9.03 -4.00 1.26
CA ARG A 10 8.47 -2.67 1.00
C ARG A 10 6.96 -2.73 1.11
N VAL A 11 6.39 -1.99 2.06
CA VAL A 11 4.95 -1.80 2.22
C VAL A 11 4.57 -0.41 1.73
N GLU A 12 3.52 -0.33 0.94
CA GLU A 12 2.95 0.93 0.48
C GLU A 12 1.44 0.96 0.74
N LEU A 13 0.96 2.04 1.35
CA LEU A 13 -0.46 2.32 1.52
C LEU A 13 -0.87 3.44 0.56
N LEU A 14 -1.78 3.15 -0.36
CA LEU A 14 -2.35 4.12 -1.29
C LEU A 14 -3.72 4.55 -0.78
N VAL A 15 -3.94 5.86 -0.67
CA VAL A 15 -5.16 6.46 -0.12
C VAL A 15 -5.57 7.70 -0.90
N VAL A 16 -6.86 8.01 -0.90
CA VAL A 16 -7.36 9.29 -1.41
C VAL A 16 -7.31 10.38 -0.33
N PRO A 17 -7.31 11.68 -0.72
CA PRO A 17 -7.44 12.78 0.24
C PRO A 17 -8.68 12.62 1.14
N GLY A 18 -8.52 12.83 2.45
CA GLY A 18 -9.63 12.76 3.40
C GLY A 18 -10.17 11.35 3.70
N CYS A 19 -9.47 10.29 3.29
CA CYS A 19 -9.88 8.92 3.62
C CYS A 19 -9.87 8.68 5.14
N ALA A 20 -11.05 8.48 5.74
CA ALA A 20 -11.20 8.24 7.18
C ALA A 20 -10.46 6.99 7.67
N SER A 21 -10.24 6.02 6.78
CA SER A 21 -9.54 4.76 7.08
C SER A 21 -8.02 4.91 7.07
N ARG A 22 -7.47 6.06 6.66
CA ARG A 22 -6.02 6.28 6.53
C ARG A 22 -5.30 6.13 7.86
N GLU A 23 -5.55 7.03 8.82
CA GLU A 23 -4.85 7.05 10.11
C GLU A 23 -4.94 5.72 10.88
N PRO A 24 -6.12 5.07 11.03
CA PRO A 24 -6.20 3.80 11.74
C PRO A 24 -5.45 2.67 11.03
N LEU A 25 -5.38 2.70 9.70
CA LEU A 25 -4.66 1.68 8.93
C LEU A 25 -3.14 1.92 8.96
N GLU A 26 -2.68 3.17 8.86
CA GLU A 26 -1.27 3.56 9.05
C GLU A 26 -0.76 3.09 10.41
N GLY A 27 -1.52 3.33 11.49
CA GLY A 27 -1.17 2.89 12.83
C GLY A 27 -1.04 1.36 12.93
N ARG A 28 -2.02 0.61 12.41
CA ARG A 28 -1.98 -0.87 12.43
C ARG A 28 -0.81 -1.43 11.62
N LEU A 29 -0.53 -0.88 10.44
CA LEU A 29 0.59 -1.32 9.62
C LEU A 29 1.93 -1.01 10.30
N SER A 30 2.08 0.17 10.90
CA SER A 30 3.28 0.53 11.65
C SER A 30 3.54 -0.44 12.81
N GLU A 31 2.53 -0.73 13.63
CA GLU A 31 2.65 -1.68 14.75
C GLU A 31 3.06 -3.09 14.27
N LEU A 32 2.36 -3.61 13.25
CA LEU A 32 2.66 -4.94 12.69
C LEU A 32 4.05 -5.02 12.08
N LEU A 33 4.50 -3.97 11.37
CA LEU A 33 5.83 -3.96 10.77
C LEU A 33 6.92 -3.86 11.82
N ASN A 34 6.73 -3.06 12.88
CA ASN A 34 7.68 -3.02 13.99
C ASN A 34 7.83 -4.38 14.69
N GLU A 35 6.73 -5.14 14.82
CA GLU A 35 6.76 -6.46 15.47
C GLU A 35 7.32 -7.57 14.57
N LEU A 36 6.89 -7.63 13.31
CA LEU A 36 7.12 -8.78 12.44
C LEU A 36 8.22 -8.58 11.39
N ALA A 37 8.48 -7.33 11.00
CA ALA A 37 9.41 -6.98 9.93
C ALA A 37 10.05 -5.60 10.16
N PRO A 38 10.84 -5.40 11.23
CA PRO A 38 11.35 -4.08 11.64
C PRO A 38 12.30 -3.44 10.61
N GLU A 39 12.85 -4.25 9.70
CA GLU A 39 13.65 -3.79 8.57
C GLU A 39 12.81 -3.37 7.35
N ALA A 40 11.49 -3.54 7.38
CA ALA A 40 10.60 -3.17 6.30
C ALA A 40 10.52 -1.65 6.14
N SER A 41 10.38 -1.20 4.89
CA SER A 41 10.11 0.19 4.58
C SER A 41 8.60 0.39 4.42
N PHE A 42 8.03 1.38 5.12
CA PHE A 42 6.63 1.76 4.99
C PHE A 42 6.47 3.17 4.42
N LEU A 43 5.58 3.32 3.45
CA LEU A 43 5.28 4.57 2.76
C LEU A 43 3.75 4.69 2.59
N THR A 44 3.24 5.90 2.79
CA THR A 44 1.87 6.25 2.38
C THR A 44 1.91 7.17 1.17
N THR A 45 1.25 6.76 0.09
CA THR A 45 1.09 7.53 -1.15
C THR A 45 -0.34 8.07 -1.21
N VAL A 46 -0.49 9.39 -1.28
CA VAL A 46 -1.79 10.01 -1.57
C VAL A 46 -2.03 9.99 -3.07
N VAL A 47 -3.21 9.51 -3.47
CA VAL A 47 -3.69 9.48 -4.86
C VAL A 47 -4.78 10.53 -5.00
N ASP A 48 -4.38 11.75 -5.33
CA ASP A 48 -5.26 12.92 -5.39
C ASP A 48 -5.75 13.27 -6.81
N THR A 49 -5.18 12.66 -7.85
CA THR A 49 -5.58 12.89 -9.24
C THR A 49 -5.90 11.60 -10.00
N PRO A 50 -6.79 11.66 -11.01
CA PRO A 50 -7.05 10.54 -11.92
C PRO A 50 -5.80 10.08 -12.67
N GLU A 51 -4.94 11.00 -13.08
CA GLU A 51 -3.66 10.69 -13.72
C GLU A 51 -2.77 9.86 -12.79
N ARG A 52 -2.66 10.26 -11.52
CA ARG A 52 -1.90 9.52 -10.52
C ARG A 52 -2.50 8.13 -10.25
N ALA A 53 -3.83 8.02 -10.23
CA ALA A 53 -4.52 6.74 -10.09
C ALA A 53 -4.22 5.80 -11.27
N GLN A 54 -4.17 6.31 -12.50
CA GLN A 54 -3.81 5.53 -13.69
C GLN A 54 -2.34 5.10 -13.68
N GLU A 55 -1.41 6.01 -13.37
CA GLU A 55 0.02 5.72 -13.26
C GLU A 55 0.29 4.59 -12.24
N LEU A 56 -0.41 4.65 -11.11
CA LEU A 56 -0.28 3.68 -10.04
C LEU A 56 -1.13 2.43 -10.23
N ARG A 57 -1.99 2.35 -11.27
CA ARG A 57 -3.03 1.32 -11.40
C ARG A 57 -3.81 1.14 -10.09
N PHE A 58 -4.27 2.25 -9.54
CA PHE A 58 -4.90 2.32 -8.23
C PHE A 58 -6.36 1.84 -8.31
N PRO A 59 -6.71 0.69 -7.70
CA PRO A 59 -8.07 0.13 -7.79
C PRO A 59 -9.08 0.90 -6.92
N GLY A 60 -8.63 1.55 -5.85
CA GLY A 60 -9.48 2.33 -4.96
C GLY A 60 -8.86 2.50 -3.58
N SER A 61 -9.46 3.36 -2.74
CA SER A 61 -8.97 3.60 -1.39
C SER A 61 -9.68 2.73 -0.35
N PRO A 62 -8.98 2.19 0.66
CA PRO A 62 -7.52 2.07 0.76
C PRO A 62 -6.98 0.89 -0.08
N THR A 63 -5.71 0.95 -0.48
CA THR A 63 -4.98 -0.13 -1.18
C THR A 63 -3.65 -0.36 -0.47
N VAL A 64 -3.34 -1.60 -0.08
CA VAL A 64 -2.06 -1.95 0.56
C VAL A 64 -1.25 -2.86 -0.35
N ARG A 65 -0.03 -2.44 -0.67
CA ARG A 65 0.88 -3.18 -1.54
C ARG A 65 2.10 -3.67 -0.77
N ILE A 66 2.49 -4.91 -1.04
CA ILE A 66 3.73 -5.52 -0.57
C ILE A 66 4.62 -5.78 -1.78
N ASN A 67 5.78 -5.14 -1.81
CA ASN A 67 6.73 -5.20 -2.93
C ASN A 67 6.08 -4.86 -4.28
N GLY A 68 5.12 -3.92 -4.27
CA GLY A 68 4.39 -3.49 -5.46
C GLY A 68 3.20 -4.36 -5.86
N LEU A 69 2.93 -5.45 -5.14
CA LEU A 69 1.76 -6.31 -5.35
C LEU A 69 0.67 -5.99 -4.34
N ASP A 70 -0.55 -5.83 -4.80
CA ASP A 70 -1.69 -5.60 -3.91
C ASP A 70 -2.01 -6.83 -3.05
N LEU A 71 -2.37 -6.60 -1.79
CA LEU A 71 -2.76 -7.66 -0.85
C LEU A 71 -4.12 -8.28 -1.17
N GLU A 72 -4.99 -7.56 -1.88
CA GLU A 72 -6.31 -7.98 -2.32
C GLU A 72 -6.28 -8.14 -3.86
N PRO A 73 -5.69 -9.22 -4.39
CA PRO A 73 -5.53 -9.41 -5.85
C PRO A 73 -6.86 -9.47 -6.63
N GLU A 74 -7.98 -9.64 -5.93
CA GLU A 74 -9.32 -9.53 -6.51
C GLU A 74 -9.73 -8.07 -6.77
N ALA A 75 -9.20 -7.10 -6.03
CA ALA A 75 -9.33 -5.67 -6.32
C ALA A 75 -8.59 -5.28 -7.61
N ASP A 76 -7.48 -5.97 -7.93
CA ASP A 76 -6.76 -5.80 -9.21
C ASP A 76 -7.59 -6.24 -10.43
N ARG A 77 -8.58 -7.13 -10.21
CA ARG A 77 -9.55 -7.56 -11.25
C ARG A 77 -10.80 -6.69 -11.34
N ALA A 78 -10.98 -5.74 -10.42
CA ALA A 78 -12.06 -4.78 -10.53
C ALA A 78 -11.72 -3.81 -11.66
N LEU A 79 -12.46 -3.88 -12.78
CA LEU A 79 -12.28 -3.01 -13.96
C LEU A 79 -12.62 -1.54 -13.70
N ASN A 80 -12.89 -1.15 -12.45
CA ASN A 80 -13.18 0.21 -12.03
C ASN A 80 -11.99 0.77 -11.25
N PHE A 81 -11.03 1.35 -11.96
CA PHE A 81 -10.03 2.22 -11.35
C PHE A 81 -10.64 3.63 -11.24
N GLY A 82 -10.84 4.17 -10.04
CA GLY A 82 -11.45 5.49 -9.92
C GLY A 82 -11.57 6.06 -8.51
N LEU A 83 -11.60 7.39 -8.45
CA LEU A 83 -12.02 8.18 -7.29
C LEU A 83 -13.56 8.25 -7.30
N GLY A 84 -14.21 7.16 -6.92
CA GLY A 84 -15.68 7.08 -6.78
C GLY A 84 -16.12 7.36 -5.35
#